data_AF-A0A7J9ILI3-F1
#
_entry.id   AF-A0A7J9ILI3-F1
#
_cell.length_a   1.000
_cell.length_b   1.000
_cell.length_c   1.000
_cell.angle_alpha   90.00
_cell.angle_beta   90.00
_cell.angle_gamma   90.00
#
_symmetry.space_group_name_H-M   'P 1'
#
loop_
_entity.id
_entity.type
_entity.pdbx_description
1 polymer ?
#
loop_
_entity_poly.entity_id
_entity_poly.type
_entity_poly.pdbx_seq_one_letter_code
_entity_poly.pdbx_strand_id
1 'polypeptide(L)'
;MKMLQAAQEVPRKENVRQSWFAGLGLGSAQFLTACIMAFDFWYGGKLISQGYITAKALIETFLILVSTGLVIAQAASMTSDMAKSAEKDFSISIEAGKSTALVGQSGSGKSTVISLIERFYDPVKGVVKIDGRDIKSYNLRSLRKHIALV
;
A
#
# COMPACT_ATOMS: atom_id res chain seq x y z
N MET A 1 12.38 -20.24 -21.34
CA MET A 1 12.65 -20.50 -19.90
C MET A 1 13.87 -19.76 -19.36
N LYS A 2 15.06 -19.78 -20.01
CA LYS A 2 16.27 -19.09 -19.49
C LYS A 2 16.20 -17.55 -19.43
N MET A 3 15.50 -16.89 -20.35
CA MET A 3 15.34 -15.43 -20.35
C MET A 3 14.50 -14.91 -19.16
N LEU A 4 13.54 -15.68 -18.66
CA LEU A 4 12.74 -15.29 -17.48
C LEU A 4 13.56 -15.38 -16.19
N GLN A 5 14.43 -16.38 -16.07
CA GLN A 5 15.34 -16.50 -14.92
C GLN A 5 16.36 -15.35 -14.89
N ALA A 6 16.95 -15.01 -16.04
CA ALA A 6 17.87 -13.88 -16.14
C ALA A 6 17.19 -12.54 -15.80
N ALA A 7 15.92 -12.34 -16.20
CA ALA A 7 15.14 -11.16 -15.83
C ALA A 7 14.78 -11.11 -14.33
N GLN A 8 14.73 -12.26 -13.65
CA GLN A 8 14.40 -12.36 -12.22
C GLN A 8 15.63 -12.28 -11.30
N GLU A 9 16.84 -12.53 -11.79
CA GLU A 9 18.04 -12.50 -10.96
C GLU A 9 18.39 -11.11 -10.43
N VAL A 10 18.21 -10.07 -11.23
CA VAL A 10 18.46 -8.67 -10.84
C VAL A 10 17.47 -8.23 -9.74
N PRO A 11 16.14 -8.40 -9.91
CA PRO A 11 15.18 -8.19 -8.83
C PRO A 11 15.50 -9.02 -7.60
N ARG A 12 15.88 -10.29 -7.75
CA ARG A 12 16.14 -11.18 -6.60
C ARG A 12 17.31 -10.69 -5.74
N LYS A 13 18.43 -10.29 -6.34
CA LYS A 13 19.59 -9.77 -5.60
C LYS A 13 19.27 -8.46 -4.89
N GLU A 14 18.54 -7.56 -5.55
CA GLU A 14 18.09 -6.29 -4.96
C GLU A 14 17.09 -6.53 -3.81
N ASN A 15 16.12 -7.45 -3.99
CA ASN A 15 15.15 -7.83 -2.97
C ASN A 15 15.82 -8.45 -1.74
N VAL A 16 16.85 -9.28 -1.90
CA VAL A 16 17.58 -9.85 -0.76
C VAL A 16 18.28 -8.76 0.04
N ARG A 17 18.88 -7.76 -0.63
CA ARG A 17 19.54 -6.64 0.04
C ARG A 17 18.54 -5.74 0.75
N GLN A 18 17.43 -5.43 0.08
CA GLN A 18 16.32 -4.68 0.68
C GLN A 18 15.69 -5.42 1.86
N SER A 19 15.54 -6.74 1.76
CA SER A 19 15.00 -7.57 2.85
C SER A 19 15.93 -7.58 4.07
N TRP A 20 17.25 -7.59 3.87
CA TRP A 20 18.22 -7.42 4.95
C TRP A 20 18.09 -6.06 5.64
N PHE A 21 18.05 -4.97 4.87
CA PHE A 21 17.89 -3.63 5.43
C PHE A 21 16.53 -3.46 6.14
N ALA A 22 15.46 -3.98 5.54
CA ALA A 22 14.14 -3.96 6.13
C ALA A 22 14.10 -4.80 7.42
N GLY A 23 14.71 -5.98 7.44
CA GLY A 23 14.77 -6.86 8.61
C GLY A 23 15.57 -6.27 9.76
N LEU A 24 16.74 -5.68 9.48
CA LEU A 24 17.57 -5.01 10.48
C LEU A 24 16.89 -3.75 11.03
N GLY A 25 16.21 -2.99 10.16
CA GLY A 25 15.41 -1.83 10.54
C GLY A 25 14.19 -2.19 11.40
N LEU A 26 13.42 -3.20 10.98
CA LEU A 26 12.26 -3.70 11.74
C LEU A 26 12.69 -4.26 13.10
N GLY A 27 13.73 -5.09 13.13
CA GLY A 27 14.23 -5.67 14.37
C GLY A 27 14.73 -4.62 15.36
N SER A 28 15.52 -3.65 14.89
CA SER A 28 16.04 -2.57 15.75
C SER A 28 14.93 -1.66 16.28
N ALA A 29 13.92 -1.32 15.46
CA ALA A 29 12.78 -0.53 15.90
C ALA A 29 11.91 -1.29 16.94
N GLN A 30 11.67 -2.58 16.74
CA GLN A 30 10.94 -3.41 17.70
C GLN A 30 11.69 -3.57 19.02
N PHE A 31 13.02 -3.70 18.96
CA PHE A 31 13.86 -3.73 20.16
C PHE A 31 13.80 -2.43 20.95
N LEU A 32 13.93 -1.27 20.28
CA LEU A 32 13.79 0.04 20.92
C LEU A 32 12.40 0.22 21.55
N THR A 33 11.35 -0.23 20.88
CA THR A 33 9.98 -0.19 21.39
C THR A 33 9.83 -1.05 22.66
N ALA A 34 10.40 -2.25 22.65
CA ALA A 34 10.41 -3.12 23.84
C ALA A 34 11.21 -2.51 25.01
N CYS A 35 12.33 -1.85 24.72
CA CYS A 35 13.10 -1.13 25.75
C CYS A 35 12.31 0.02 26.36
N ILE A 36 11.60 0.81 25.54
CA ILE A 36 10.76 1.91 26.03
C ILE A 36 9.68 1.35 26.97
N MET A 37 8.98 0.30 26.56
CA MET A 37 7.97 -0.35 27.41
C MET A 37 8.57 -0.88 28.73
N ALA A 38 9.74 -1.50 28.67
CA ALA A 38 10.42 -2.00 29.87
C ALA A 38 10.78 -0.86 30.84
N PHE A 39 11.26 0.28 30.33
CA PHE A 39 11.56 1.45 31.13
C PHE A 39 10.30 2.10 31.73
N ASP A 40 9.22 2.21 30.95
CA ASP A 40 7.95 2.77 31.42
C ASP A 40 7.37 1.95 32.59
N PHE A 41 7.40 0.62 32.48
CA PHE A 41 6.95 -0.27 33.55
C PHE A 41 7.86 -0.23 34.78
N TRP A 42 9.18 -0.20 34.59
CA TRP A 42 10.13 -0.10 35.70
C TRP A 42 9.96 1.23 36.46
N TYR A 43 9.92 2.34 35.74
CA TYR A 43 9.80 3.67 36.32
C TYR A 43 8.41 3.89 36.93
N GLY A 44 7.36 3.46 36.25
CA GLY A 44 6.00 3.52 36.76
C GLY A 44 5.78 2.63 37.98
N GLY A 45 6.41 1.44 38.06
CA GLY A 45 6.43 0.62 39.26
C GLY A 45 7.13 1.30 40.45
N LYS A 46 8.23 2.02 40.19
CA LYS A 46 8.91 2.84 41.21
C LYS A 46 8.03 3.97 41.73
N LEU A 47 7.26 4.64 40.86
CA LEU A 47 6.31 5.69 41.22
C LEU A 47 5.13 5.18 42.06
N ILE A 48 4.63 3.97 41.76
CA ILE A 48 3.59 3.31 42.56
C ILE A 48 4.11 2.99 43.96
N SER A 49 5.34 2.48 44.08
CA SER A 49 5.98 2.17 45.37
C SER A 49 6.12 3.40 46.28
N GLN A 50 6.31 4.58 45.70
CA GLN A 50 6.40 5.85 46.42
C GLN A 50 5.03 6.52 46.67
N GLY A 51 3.92 5.91 46.23
CA GLY A 51 2.57 6.41 46.46
C GLY A 51 2.13 7.59 45.59
N TYR A 52 2.93 8.00 44.60
CA TYR A 52 2.60 9.14 43.73
C TYR A 52 1.51 8.82 42.70
N ILE A 53 1.43 7.57 42.23
CA ILE A 53 0.55 7.17 41.12
C ILE A 53 -0.12 5.83 41.44
N THR A 54 -1.40 5.67 41.04
CA THR A 54 -2.15 4.41 41.15
C THR A 54 -1.89 3.51 39.93
N ALA A 55 -1.74 2.20 40.14
CA ALA A 55 -1.51 1.22 39.08
C ALA A 55 -2.54 1.27 37.93
N LYS A 56 -3.81 1.55 38.25
CA LYS A 56 -4.89 1.72 37.27
C LYS A 56 -4.59 2.83 36.25
N ALA A 57 -4.12 3.99 36.72
CA ALA A 57 -3.82 5.15 35.86
C ALA A 57 -2.61 4.88 34.94
N LEU A 58 -1.61 4.15 35.44
CA LEU A 58 -0.45 3.73 34.64
C LEU A 58 -0.89 2.80 33.50
N ILE A 59 -1.68 1.76 33.80
CA ILE A 59 -2.16 0.81 32.78
C ILE A 59 -3.05 1.53 31.75
N GLU A 60 -3.92 2.43 32.20
CA GLU A 60 -4.83 3.18 31.32
C GLU A 60 -4.07 4.11 30.36
N THR A 61 -3.14 4.91 30.88
CA THR A 61 -2.29 5.79 30.05
C THR A 61 -1.42 5.00 29.09
N PHE A 62 -0.88 3.86 29.52
CA PHE A 62 -0.11 2.95 28.66
C PHE A 62 -0.95 2.39 27.51
N LEU A 63 -2.15 1.87 27.79
CA LEU A 63 -3.04 1.32 26.77
C LEU A 63 -3.44 2.39 25.75
N ILE A 64 -3.75 3.61 26.20
CA ILE A 64 -4.10 4.72 25.30
C ILE A 64 -2.91 5.08 24.39
N LEU A 65 -1.70 5.16 24.96
CA LEU A 65 -0.49 5.53 24.21
C LEU A 65 -0.16 4.50 23.12
N VAL A 66 -0.20 3.21 23.45
CA VAL A 66 0.14 2.11 22.53
C VAL A 66 -0.92 1.97 21.44
N SER A 67 -2.20 1.98 21.80
CA SER A 67 -3.29 1.86 20.82
C SER A 67 -3.30 3.03 19.84
N THR A 68 -3.11 4.25 20.34
CA THR A 68 -3.09 5.45 19.48
C THR A 68 -1.86 5.47 18.58
N GLY A 69 -0.68 5.13 19.11
CA GLY A 69 0.56 5.06 18.35
C GLY A 69 0.50 4.06 17.19
N LEU A 70 -0.07 2.87 17.43
CA LEU A 70 -0.23 1.85 16.38
C LEU A 70 -1.20 2.29 15.28
N VAL A 71 -2.34 2.89 15.65
CA VAL A 71 -3.33 3.38 14.68
C VAL A 71 -2.74 4.47 13.79
N ILE A 72 -1.96 5.40 14.36
CA ILE A 72 -1.28 6.45 13.59
C ILE A 72 -0.25 5.82 12.63
N ALA A 73 0.55 4.87 13.09
CA ALA A 73 1.55 4.19 12.25
C ALA A 73 0.90 3.45 11.07
N GLN A 74 -0.21 2.75 11.32
CA GLN A 74 -0.97 2.06 10.28
C GLN A 74 -1.62 3.05 9.28
N ALA A 75 -2.20 4.15 9.77
CA ALA A 75 -2.76 5.20 8.92
C ALA A 75 -1.69 5.90 8.07
N ALA A 76 -0.50 6.13 8.63
CA ALA A 76 0.64 6.71 7.93
C ALA A 76 1.12 5.80 6.78
N SER A 77 1.23 4.49 7.02
CA SER A 77 1.56 3.51 5.98
C SER A 77 0.54 3.52 4.86
N MET A 78 -0.76 3.45 5.18
CA MET A 78 -1.84 3.47 4.20
C MET A 78 -1.82 4.74 3.34
N THR A 79 -1.57 5.90 3.95
CA THR A 79 -1.50 7.19 3.23
C THR A 79 -0.30 7.22 2.28
N SER A 80 0.84 6.68 2.70
CA SER A 80 2.03 6.58 1.84
C SER A 80 1.83 5.63 0.66
N ASP A 81 1.08 4.54 0.85
CA ASP A 81 0.73 3.61 -0.24
C ASP A 81 -0.22 4.25 -1.26
N MET A 82 -1.17 5.08 -0.81
CA MET A 82 -2.03 5.87 -1.69
C MET A 82 -1.25 6.92 -2.48
N ALA A 83 -0.35 7.66 -1.81
CA ALA A 83 0.49 8.66 -2.46
C ALA A 83 1.40 8.05 -3.53
N LYS A 84 2.03 6.91 -3.22
CA LYS A 84 2.90 6.18 -4.16
C LYS A 84 2.15 5.63 -5.38
N SER A 85 0.89 5.26 -5.20
CA SER A 85 0.03 4.78 -6.31
C SER A 85 -0.41 5.91 -7.24
N ALA A 86 -0.58 7.14 -6.72
CA ALA A 86 -0.97 8.31 -7.51
C ALA A 86 0.15 8.82 -8.43
N GLU A 87 1.41 8.51 -8.14
CA GLU A 87 2.57 9.01 -8.87
C GLU A 87 3.06 8.07 -9.98
N LYS A 88 2.55 6.84 -10.05
CA LYS A 88 2.96 5.90 -11.11
C LYS A 88 2.20 6.16 -12.41
N ASP A 89 2.93 6.63 -13.42
CA ASP A 89 2.47 6.62 -14.81
C ASP A 89 2.20 5.18 -15.27
N PHE A 90 0.93 4.83 -15.43
CA PHE A 90 0.50 3.52 -15.92
C PHE A 90 0.23 3.58 -17.42
N SER A 91 0.98 2.83 -18.22
CA SER A 91 0.76 2.67 -19.65
C SER A 91 0.57 1.20 -20.02
N ILE A 92 -0.52 0.91 -20.73
CA ILE A 92 -0.83 -0.43 -21.25
C ILE A 92 -1.39 -0.29 -22.66
N SER A 93 -0.98 -1.19 -23.56
CA SER A 93 -1.51 -1.31 -24.91
C SER A 93 -2.12 -2.70 -25.07
N ILE A 94 -3.39 -2.75 -25.47
CA ILE A 94 -4.12 -4.00 -25.70
C ILE A 94 -4.35 -4.09 -27.20
N GLU A 95 -3.82 -5.14 -27.83
CA GLU A 95 -4.00 -5.37 -29.25
C GLU A 95 -5.39 -5.96 -29.55
N ALA A 96 -5.99 -5.52 -30.66
CA ALA A 96 -7.29 -6.02 -31.11
C ALA A 96 -7.23 -7.53 -31.37
N GLY A 97 -8.26 -8.26 -30.91
CA GLY A 97 -8.38 -9.70 -31.10
C GLY A 97 -7.53 -10.56 -30.15
N LYS A 98 -6.73 -9.98 -29.26
CA LYS A 98 -5.97 -10.71 -28.24
C LYS A 98 -6.62 -10.60 -26.86
N SER A 99 -6.61 -11.70 -26.11
CA SER A 99 -7.01 -11.70 -24.71
C SER A 99 -5.83 -11.28 -23.83
N THR A 100 -6.01 -10.20 -23.06
CA THR A 100 -4.98 -9.68 -22.14
C THR A 100 -5.47 -9.82 -20.70
N ALA A 101 -4.68 -10.47 -19.84
CA ALA A 101 -5.00 -10.65 -18.43
C ALA A 101 -4.29 -9.61 -17.57
N LEU A 102 -5.03 -8.92 -16.69
CA LEU A 102 -4.49 -7.97 -15.73
C LEU A 102 -4.39 -8.64 -14.35
N VAL A 103 -3.18 -9.04 -13.95
CA VAL A 103 -2.92 -9.75 -12.68
C VAL A 103 -2.10 -8.90 -11.71
N GLY A 104 -2.40 -9.02 -10.41
CA GLY A 104 -1.68 -8.29 -9.36
C GLY A 104 -2.32 -8.43 -7.98
N GLN A 105 -1.59 -8.07 -6.92
CA GLN A 105 -2.06 -8.11 -5.53
C GLN A 105 -3.32 -7.24 -5.32
N SER A 106 -4.14 -7.53 -4.31
CA SER A 106 -5.26 -6.64 -3.93
C SER A 106 -4.77 -5.20 -3.76
N GLY A 107 -5.52 -4.22 -4.27
CA GLY A 107 -5.10 -2.80 -4.28
C GLY A 107 -4.22 -2.37 -5.46
N SER A 108 -3.78 -3.27 -6.35
CA SER A 108 -2.91 -2.92 -7.49
C SER A 108 -3.57 -2.10 -8.62
N GLY A 109 -4.81 -1.63 -8.45
CA GLY A 109 -5.51 -0.80 -9.44
C GLY A 109 -6.25 -1.57 -10.57
N LYS A 110 -6.41 -2.90 -10.47
CA LYS A 110 -7.07 -3.70 -11.53
C LYS A 110 -8.49 -3.24 -11.84
N SER A 111 -9.33 -3.16 -10.80
CA SER A 111 -10.71 -2.68 -10.90
C SER A 111 -10.77 -1.21 -11.33
N THR A 112 -9.75 -0.42 -10.99
CA THR A 112 -9.61 0.97 -11.44
C THR A 112 -9.40 1.05 -12.95
N VAL A 113 -8.54 0.20 -13.52
CA VAL A 113 -8.32 0.14 -14.99
C VAL A 113 -9.61 -0.23 -15.72
N ILE A 114 -10.35 -1.23 -15.23
CA ILE A 114 -11.65 -1.60 -15.79
C ILE A 114 -12.62 -0.41 -15.75
N SER A 115 -12.71 0.27 -14.60
CA SER A 115 -13.60 1.41 -14.42
C SER A 115 -13.24 2.61 -15.30
N LEU A 116 -11.95 2.81 -15.63
CA LEU A 116 -11.49 3.84 -16.56
C LEU A 116 -11.83 3.49 -18.01
N ILE A 117 -11.70 2.21 -18.42
CA ILE A 117 -12.07 1.74 -19.77
C ILE A 117 -13.59 1.84 -19.99
N GLU A 118 -14.38 1.48 -18.98
CA GLU A 118 -15.85 1.61 -18.99
C GLU A 118 -16.34 3.05 -18.83
N ARG A 119 -15.40 3.98 -18.64
CA ARG A 119 -15.65 5.41 -18.44
C ARG A 119 -16.64 5.65 -17.29
N PHE A 120 -16.51 4.87 -16.20
CA PHE A 120 -17.13 5.19 -14.91
C PHE A 120 -16.40 6.34 -14.21
N TYR A 121 -15.10 6.47 -14.46
CA TYR A 121 -14.29 7.60 -14.05
C TYR A 121 -13.49 8.13 -15.24
N ASP A 122 -13.19 9.42 -15.23
CA ASP A 122 -12.24 10.03 -16.17
C ASP A 122 -10.84 10.09 -15.51
N PRO A 123 -9.75 9.85 -16.27
CA PRO A 123 -8.40 9.94 -15.72
C PRO A 123 -8.07 11.39 -15.34
N VAL A 124 -7.47 11.58 -14.15
CA VAL A 124 -7.01 12.89 -13.66
C VAL A 124 -5.80 13.40 -14.46
N LYS A 125 -4.92 12.49 -14.89
CA LYS A 125 -3.78 12.74 -15.79
C LYS A 125 -3.67 11.61 -16.82
N GLY A 126 -3.18 11.94 -18.01
CA GLY A 126 -3.06 10.99 -19.13
C GLY A 126 -4.32 10.89 -19.99
N VAL A 127 -4.33 9.90 -20.89
CA VAL A 127 -5.43 9.67 -21.85
C VAL A 127 -5.66 8.19 -22.06
N VAL A 128 -6.94 7.79 -22.13
CA VAL A 128 -7.35 6.43 -22.50
C VAL A 128 -7.83 6.48 -23.95
N LYS A 129 -7.30 5.63 -24.81
CA LYS A 129 -7.62 5.61 -26.24
C LYS A 129 -8.19 4.27 -26.66
N ILE A 130 -9.22 4.29 -27.49
CA ILE A 130 -9.76 3.15 -28.24
C ILE A 130 -9.63 3.48 -29.72
N ASP A 131 -8.97 2.58 -30.47
CA ASP A 131 -8.65 2.75 -31.89
C ASP A 131 -7.89 4.05 -32.20
N GLY A 132 -6.99 4.45 -31.29
CA GLY A 132 -6.21 5.68 -31.39
C GLY A 132 -6.97 6.97 -31.09
N ARG A 133 -8.28 6.92 -30.87
CA ARG A 133 -9.12 8.05 -30.45
C ARG A 133 -9.37 8.04 -28.94
N ASP A 134 -9.37 9.21 -28.33
CA ASP A 134 -9.71 9.36 -26.91
C ASP A 134 -11.14 8.87 -26.63
N ILE A 135 -11.32 8.03 -25.60
CA ILE A 135 -12.63 7.53 -25.16
C ILE A 135 -13.62 8.66 -24.84
N LYS A 136 -13.11 9.85 -24.49
CA LYS A 136 -13.92 11.04 -24.21
C LYS A 136 -14.69 11.53 -25.44
N SER A 137 -14.14 11.31 -26.64
CA SER A 137 -14.75 11.71 -27.92
C SER A 137 -15.90 10.81 -28.35
N TYR A 138 -16.02 9.60 -27.77
CA TYR A 138 -17.09 8.68 -28.10
C TYR A 138 -18.37 8.98 -27.31
N ASN A 139 -19.52 8.67 -27.91
CA ASN A 139 -20.79 8.67 -27.21
C ASN A 139 -20.83 7.53 -26.17
N LEU A 140 -21.07 7.86 -24.91
CA LEU A 140 -21.11 6.90 -23.78
C LEU A 140 -22.03 5.70 -24.03
N ARG A 141 -23.20 5.89 -24.64
CA ARG A 141 -24.14 4.79 -24.95
C ARG A 141 -23.58 3.87 -26.03
N SER A 142 -22.89 4.42 -27.02
CA SER A 142 -22.25 3.62 -28.07
C SER A 142 -21.05 2.86 -27.52
N LEU A 143 -20.22 3.50 -26.68
CA LEU A 143 -19.06 2.88 -26.06
C LEU A 143 -19.45 1.68 -25.19
N ARG A 144 -20.43 1.85 -24.30
CA ARG A 144 -20.91 0.78 -23.41
C ARG A 144 -21.63 -0.35 -24.13
N LYS A 145 -22.09 -0.16 -25.37
CA LYS A 145 -22.65 -1.25 -26.19
C LYS A 145 -21.57 -2.21 -26.73
N HIS A 146 -20.33 -1.76 -26.82
CA HIS A 146 -19.21 -2.56 -27.34
C HIS A 146 -18.37 -3.20 -26.23
N ILE A 147 -18.74 -2.98 -24.96
CA ILE A 147 -18.06 -3.51 -23.78
C ILE A 147 -19.05 -4.37 -23.00
N ALA A 148 -18.65 -5.59 -22.65
CA ALA A 148 -19.38 -6.47 -21.76
C ALA A 148 -18.50 -6.81 -20.56
N LEU A 149 -19.03 -6.62 -19.35
CA LEU A 149 -18.41 -7.02 -18.10
C LEU A 149 -19.07 -8.32 -17.63
N VAL A 150 -18.28 -9.32 -17.29
CA VAL A 150 -18.73 -10.62 -16.74
C VAL A 150 -18.07 -10.84 -15.40
#